data_AF-A0A8T8XFN5-F1
#
_entry.id   AF-A0A8T8XFN5-F1
#
_cell.length_a   1.000
_cell.length_b   1.000
_cell.length_c   1.000
_cell.angle_alpha   90.00
_cell.angle_beta   90.00
_cell.angle_gamma   90.00
#
_symmetry.space_group_name_H-M   'P 1'
#
loop_
_entity.id
_entity.type
_entity.pdbx_description
1 polymer ?
#
loop_
_entity_poly.entity_id
_entity_poly.type
_entity_poly.pdbx_seq_one_letter_code
_entity_poly.pdbx_strand_id
1 'polypeptide(L)'
;MTADFLPRVLRALVRESRYFQSPSHACAHHGHNHSHVAMNDHIHTMETWAQIRLMKQLLCVRHPRQRLDPQLLREIEGVLLWEREHRALIDTDGNSPLPATKLYLWQGDITTLTNLTAITNAANTALLGCFQPAHRCIDNVIHARAGPGLREECFRLMDDGHRTLPVGDAIVTAGYCLPAPWIIHTVGPQLDPQQSCPTEIQRAQLKQCYRAVLEQAESLPSSEHGKAIALCGISTGLFGYPVAEAASLAVETVVTWLRDHPETSITGVIFNTFTEKETVAYERVLALSPSGALRSPPKLIGSSMRQAHVWLQEADTILLSCGAGLSAATGLDYTSTTLFDKHFPAFRALGLAKLYDTFGMKIEDWGSEEVRWGFYFTHLQMVRTWPQSAMYSALLEWIGRRFGMDAQRVHVRTSNADGLFLAHGLDENVLSTPQGAYRYLQCLGNCREDAVVESAPLVEKVVASGGLDAVTQRVTDERLIPVCRFCGGKMGICVRAGNWFNESPFEEGEKQWQDFKEDFMRDSDRKVVILELGVGMSTPGVLRWENEELVESGERRARLVRVGMGDTAVVPAELEAMGLATCVDGNLNDVLGVILDQ
;
A
#
# COMPACT_ATOMS: atom_id res chain seq x y z
N MET A 1 17.76 9.03 10.21
CA MET A 1 17.07 10.35 10.25
C MET A 1 17.06 10.83 11.70
N THR A 2 17.39 12.09 12.03
CA THR A 2 17.29 12.58 13.43
C THR A 2 15.88 13.09 13.72
N ALA A 3 15.37 12.94 14.94
CA ALA A 3 14.03 13.40 15.38
C ALA A 3 13.66 14.83 14.90
N ASP A 4 14.58 15.79 15.04
CA ASP A 4 14.34 17.20 14.70
C ASP A 4 14.41 17.54 13.19
N PHE A 5 14.66 16.55 12.34
CA PHE A 5 14.91 16.77 10.91
C PHE A 5 13.64 17.13 10.15
N LEU A 6 12.63 16.25 10.17
CA LEU A 6 11.37 16.44 9.45
C LEU A 6 10.60 17.70 9.91
N PRO A 7 10.50 18.02 11.22
CA PRO A 7 9.90 19.27 11.66
C PRO A 7 10.54 20.53 11.07
N ARG A 8 11.88 20.52 10.89
CA ARG A 8 12.60 21.65 10.30
C ARG A 8 12.28 21.83 8.82
N VAL A 9 12.28 20.74 8.04
CA VAL A 9 11.93 20.74 6.62
C VAL A 9 10.51 21.26 6.42
N LEU A 10 9.56 20.75 7.19
CA LEU A 10 8.16 21.18 7.13
C LEU A 10 8.00 22.66 7.46
N ARG A 11 8.65 23.16 8.51
CA ARG A 11 8.62 24.59 8.83
C ARG A 11 9.12 25.46 7.69
N ALA A 12 10.18 25.06 7.01
CA ALA A 12 10.72 25.81 5.88
C ALA A 12 9.74 25.81 4.69
N LEU A 13 9.18 24.66 4.33
CA LEU A 13 8.20 24.53 3.25
C LEU A 13 6.90 25.29 3.53
N VAL A 14 6.40 25.23 4.77
CA VAL A 14 5.19 25.98 5.18
C VAL A 14 5.42 27.48 5.08
N ARG A 15 6.58 27.99 5.52
CA ARG A 15 6.94 29.42 5.40
C ARG A 15 7.03 29.89 3.95
N GLU A 16 7.55 29.04 3.06
CA GLU A 16 7.65 29.32 1.63
C GLU A 16 6.27 29.32 0.94
N SER A 17 5.37 28.43 1.38
CA SER A 17 4.05 28.31 0.77
C SER A 17 3.21 29.57 1.02
N ARG A 18 2.95 30.32 -0.06
CA ARG A 18 2.08 31.52 -0.04
C ARG A 18 0.65 31.24 0.42
N TYR A 19 0.24 29.97 0.47
CA TYR A 19 -1.06 29.54 1.00
C TYR A 19 -1.26 29.87 2.49
N PHE A 20 -0.18 29.93 3.30
CA PHE A 20 -0.27 30.31 4.71
C PHE A 20 0.19 31.75 4.99
N GLN A 21 0.52 32.51 3.95
CA GLN A 21 0.79 33.94 4.08
C GLN A 21 -0.54 34.69 3.96
N SER A 22 -1.09 35.14 5.09
CA SER A 22 -2.25 36.04 5.09
C SER A 22 -1.95 37.25 4.20
N PRO A 23 -2.90 37.76 3.39
CA PRO A 23 -2.66 38.97 2.61
C PRO A 23 -2.27 40.09 3.56
N SER A 24 -1.16 40.76 3.30
CA SER A 24 -0.72 41.93 4.04
C SER A 24 -1.70 43.09 3.83
N HIS A 25 -2.84 43.06 4.51
CA HIS A 25 -3.58 44.27 4.84
C HIS A 25 -3.12 44.71 6.21
N ALA A 26 -2.42 45.84 6.24
CA ALA A 26 -2.13 46.59 7.44
C ALA A 26 -3.45 46.97 8.12
N CYS A 27 -3.91 46.14 9.06
CA CYS A 27 -4.88 46.54 10.06
C CYS A 27 -4.27 46.22 11.42
N ALA A 28 -3.89 47.28 12.13
CA ALA A 28 -3.25 47.21 13.42
C ALA A 28 -4.30 46.88 14.50
N HIS A 29 -4.72 45.62 14.65
CA HIS A 29 -5.39 45.14 15.86
C HIS A 29 -5.14 43.64 16.08
N HIS A 30 -4.59 43.33 17.26
CA HIS A 30 -4.40 42.05 17.96
C HIS A 30 -4.66 40.69 17.26
N GLY A 31 -3.65 39.79 17.28
CA GLY A 31 -3.91 38.34 17.39
C GLY A 31 -3.19 37.35 16.45
N HIS A 32 -2.31 37.77 15.54
CA HIS A 32 -1.77 36.85 14.52
C HIS A 32 -0.52 36.02 14.90
N ASN A 33 0.00 36.16 16.13
CA ASN A 33 1.12 35.31 16.59
C ASN A 33 0.68 33.90 17.02
N HIS A 34 -0.61 33.65 17.26
CA HIS A 34 -1.08 32.36 17.76
C HIS A 34 -1.21 31.27 16.67
N SER A 35 -1.46 31.62 15.40
CA SER A 35 -1.66 30.62 14.34
C SER A 35 -0.37 29.94 13.88
N HIS A 36 0.73 30.69 13.78
CA HIS A 36 2.04 30.13 13.43
C HIS A 36 2.67 29.33 14.58
N VAL A 37 2.44 29.73 15.83
CA VAL A 37 2.88 28.96 17.01
C VAL A 37 2.11 27.64 17.10
N ALA A 38 0.77 27.67 16.97
CA ALA A 38 -0.05 26.47 17.01
C ALA A 38 0.30 25.46 15.89
N MET A 39 0.61 25.92 14.67
CA MET A 39 1.04 25.03 13.59
C MET A 39 2.45 24.47 13.80
N ASN A 40 3.37 25.26 14.36
CA ASN A 40 4.72 24.78 14.68
C ASN A 40 4.71 23.73 15.80
N ASP A 41 3.90 23.94 16.84
CA ASP A 41 3.72 22.98 17.92
C ASP A 41 3.06 21.69 17.40
N HIS A 42 2.10 21.83 16.48
CA HIS A 42 1.44 20.67 15.88
C HIS A 42 2.41 19.82 15.05
N ILE A 43 3.26 20.43 14.20
CA ILE A 43 4.24 19.71 13.38
C ILE A 43 5.13 18.79 14.23
N HIS A 44 5.58 19.28 15.39
CA HIS A 44 6.42 18.49 16.31
C HIS A 44 5.69 17.32 16.96
N THR A 45 4.38 17.44 17.18
CA THR A 45 3.54 16.37 17.74
C THR A 45 3.01 15.39 16.71
N MET A 46 3.23 15.65 15.41
CA MET A 46 2.79 14.75 14.34
C MET A 46 3.67 13.51 14.27
N GLU A 47 3.03 12.38 14.02
CA GLU A 47 3.68 11.12 13.65
C GLU A 47 4.63 11.29 12.45
N THR A 48 5.74 10.55 12.43
CA THR A 48 6.76 10.60 11.35
C THR A 48 6.15 10.42 9.96
N TRP A 49 5.23 9.46 9.78
CA TRP A 49 4.57 9.23 8.50
C TRP A 49 3.71 10.42 8.06
N ALA A 50 3.05 11.09 9.01
CA ALA A 50 2.18 12.23 8.74
C ALA A 50 3.03 13.44 8.31
N GLN A 51 4.19 13.62 8.94
CA GLN A 51 5.17 14.63 8.55
C GLN A 51 5.67 14.40 7.11
N ILE A 52 6.07 13.18 6.76
CA ILE A 52 6.52 12.81 5.40
C ILE A 52 5.39 13.03 4.39
N ARG A 53 4.16 12.60 4.71
CA ARG A 53 2.99 12.81 3.85
C ARG A 53 2.75 14.30 3.61
N LEU A 54 2.76 15.12 4.65
CA LEU A 54 2.58 16.57 4.53
C LEU A 54 3.68 17.20 3.68
N MET A 55 4.94 16.79 3.88
CA MET A 55 6.07 17.26 3.08
C MET A 55 5.81 17.02 1.58
N LYS A 56 5.42 15.79 1.21
CA LYS A 56 5.10 15.44 -0.19
C LYS A 56 3.92 16.23 -0.74
N GLN A 57 2.88 16.48 0.06
CA GLN A 57 1.74 17.29 -0.36
C GLN A 57 2.14 18.74 -0.63
N LEU A 58 2.96 19.34 0.24
CA LEU A 58 3.50 20.70 0.07
C LEU A 58 4.38 20.78 -1.19
N LEU A 59 5.24 19.79 -1.41
CA LEU A 59 6.08 19.71 -2.61
C LEU A 59 5.26 19.52 -3.89
N CYS A 60 4.19 18.71 -3.84
CA CYS A 60 3.29 18.47 -4.97
C CYS A 60 2.68 19.78 -5.48
N VAL A 61 2.22 20.67 -4.59
CA VAL A 61 1.61 21.96 -4.99
C VAL A 61 2.63 23.08 -5.25
N ARG A 62 3.92 22.85 -4.98
CA ARG A 62 4.98 23.87 -5.11
C ARG A 62 5.41 24.07 -6.56
N HIS A 63 5.42 25.33 -7.01
CA HIS A 63 5.93 25.72 -8.33
C HIS A 63 7.48 25.88 -8.32
N PRO A 64 8.21 25.40 -9.35
CA PRO A 64 9.68 25.44 -9.42
C PRO A 64 10.28 26.81 -9.76
N ARG A 65 9.50 27.90 -9.77
CA ARG A 65 9.99 29.23 -10.20
C ARG A 65 11.03 29.80 -9.24
N GLN A 66 10.79 29.57 -7.96
CA GLN A 66 11.74 29.88 -6.90
C GLN A 66 12.55 28.61 -6.68
N ARG A 67 13.88 28.71 -6.67
CA ARG A 67 14.73 27.58 -6.31
C ARG A 67 14.64 27.34 -4.81
N LEU A 68 14.67 26.08 -4.41
CA LEU A 68 14.84 25.74 -3.00
C LEU A 68 16.22 26.19 -2.51
N ASP A 69 16.28 26.57 -1.24
CA ASP A 69 17.57 26.73 -0.57
C ASP A 69 18.36 25.41 -0.68
N PRO A 70 19.66 25.44 -1.04
CA PRO A 70 20.44 24.22 -1.26
C PRO A 70 20.53 23.30 -0.03
N GLN A 71 20.48 23.84 1.18
CA GLN A 71 20.44 23.01 2.39
C GLN A 71 19.07 22.35 2.52
N LEU A 72 17.98 23.12 2.39
CA LEU A 72 16.62 22.55 2.43
C LEU A 72 16.41 21.46 1.37
N LEU A 73 16.92 21.65 0.15
CA LEU A 73 16.87 20.63 -0.91
C LEU A 73 17.55 19.33 -0.47
N ARG A 74 18.78 19.41 0.07
CA ARG A 74 19.49 18.22 0.59
C ARG A 74 18.73 17.54 1.72
N GLU A 75 18.09 18.32 2.59
CA GLU A 75 17.28 17.75 3.68
C GLU A 75 16.05 17.01 3.13
N ILE A 76 15.34 17.57 2.14
CA ILE A 76 14.22 16.89 1.46
C ILE A 76 14.69 15.61 0.76
N GLU A 77 15.79 15.67 0.01
CA GLU A 77 16.37 14.51 -0.67
C GLU A 77 16.78 13.43 0.34
N GLY A 78 17.31 13.81 1.51
CA GLY A 78 17.62 12.88 2.60
C GLY A 78 16.40 12.08 3.08
N VAL A 79 15.22 12.70 3.18
CA VAL A 79 13.97 11.98 3.51
C VAL A 79 13.60 10.99 2.41
N LEU A 80 13.68 11.41 1.14
CA LEU A 80 13.28 10.56 0.01
C LEU A 80 14.23 9.38 -0.20
N LEU A 81 15.53 9.59 0.00
CA LEU A 81 16.54 8.54 -0.03
C LEU A 81 16.35 7.56 1.13
N TRP A 82 16.02 8.06 2.33
CA TRP A 82 15.65 7.20 3.46
C TRP A 82 14.42 6.34 3.14
N GLU A 83 13.36 6.91 2.54
CA GLU A 83 12.20 6.12 2.12
C GLU A 83 12.57 5.05 1.08
N ARG A 84 13.48 5.37 0.15
CA ARG A 84 13.98 4.41 -0.84
C ARG A 84 14.72 3.24 -0.17
N GLU A 85 15.55 3.52 0.83
CA GLU A 85 16.31 2.50 1.57
C GLU A 85 15.44 1.55 2.38
N HIS A 86 14.26 2.03 2.81
CA HIS A 86 13.29 1.24 3.57
C HIS A 86 12.26 0.53 2.70
N ARG A 87 12.34 0.69 1.39
CA ARG A 87 11.42 0.09 0.43
C ARG A 87 11.99 -1.20 -0.14
N ALA A 88 11.10 -2.18 -0.32
CA ALA A 88 11.41 -3.37 -1.09
C ALA A 88 11.60 -2.99 -2.57
N LEU A 89 12.82 -3.07 -3.05
CA LEU A 89 13.19 -2.78 -4.43
C LEU A 89 13.15 -4.05 -5.27
N ILE A 90 12.89 -3.89 -6.56
CA ILE A 90 12.83 -4.98 -7.52
C ILE A 90 14.07 -4.89 -8.40
N ASP A 91 14.99 -5.82 -8.19
CA ASP A 91 16.18 -5.97 -9.02
C ASP A 91 15.78 -6.58 -10.37
N THR A 92 16.06 -5.86 -11.45
CA THR A 92 15.71 -6.30 -12.81
C THR A 92 16.76 -7.21 -13.44
N ASP A 93 17.83 -7.57 -12.71
CA ASP A 93 18.99 -8.33 -13.21
C ASP A 93 19.54 -7.74 -14.53
N GLY A 94 19.39 -6.42 -14.74
CA GLY A 94 19.74 -5.72 -15.97
C GLY A 94 21.25 -5.69 -16.26
N ASN A 95 22.05 -6.29 -15.37
CA ASN A 95 23.48 -6.45 -15.46
C ASN A 95 23.92 -7.84 -15.99
N SER A 96 23.03 -8.60 -16.63
CA SER A 96 23.43 -9.83 -17.33
C SER A 96 23.68 -9.54 -18.81
N PRO A 97 24.89 -9.78 -19.35
CA PRO A 97 25.13 -9.62 -20.79
C PRO A 97 24.34 -10.67 -21.55
N LEU A 98 23.51 -10.23 -22.50
CA LEU A 98 22.63 -11.10 -23.26
C LEU A 98 22.79 -10.88 -24.77
N PRO A 99 22.80 -11.96 -25.57
CA PRO A 99 22.97 -11.87 -27.02
C PRO A 99 21.74 -11.35 -27.78
N ALA A 100 20.58 -11.21 -27.11
CA ALA A 100 19.34 -10.68 -27.70
C ALA A 100 18.51 -9.93 -26.64
N THR A 101 17.78 -8.91 -27.08
CA THR A 101 16.88 -8.13 -26.21
C THR A 101 15.77 -9.01 -25.63
N LYS A 102 15.59 -8.96 -24.30
CA LYS A 102 14.51 -9.67 -23.61
C LYS A 102 13.34 -8.75 -23.32
N LEU A 103 12.12 -9.29 -23.43
CA LEU A 103 10.88 -8.62 -23.05
C LEU A 103 10.37 -9.19 -21.73
N TYR A 104 10.04 -8.31 -20.79
CA TYR A 104 9.51 -8.66 -19.47
C TYR A 104 8.13 -8.01 -19.31
N LEU A 105 7.26 -8.64 -18.53
CA LEU A 105 6.04 -8.02 -18.02
C LEU A 105 6.11 -8.04 -16.51
N TRP A 106 5.86 -6.89 -15.89
CA TRP A 106 5.90 -6.77 -14.45
C TRP A 106 4.81 -5.84 -13.94
N GLN A 107 4.00 -6.36 -13.02
CA GLN A 107 2.98 -5.57 -12.35
C GLN A 107 3.54 -5.01 -11.03
N GLY A 108 3.58 -3.68 -10.90
CA GLY A 108 4.01 -3.03 -9.68
C GLY A 108 4.34 -1.54 -9.84
N ASP A 109 4.86 -0.95 -8.77
CA ASP A 109 5.27 0.47 -8.73
C ASP A 109 6.60 0.67 -9.45
N ILE A 110 6.59 1.26 -10.65
CA ILE A 110 7.79 1.49 -11.48
C ILE A 110 8.95 2.19 -10.73
N THR A 111 8.66 2.93 -9.67
CA THR A 111 9.67 3.65 -8.87
C THR A 111 10.50 2.73 -7.98
N THR A 112 10.19 1.42 -7.92
CA THR A 112 10.93 0.42 -7.14
C THR A 112 11.92 -0.39 -7.96
N LEU A 113 11.88 -0.27 -9.29
CA LEU A 113 12.80 -0.98 -10.18
C LEU A 113 14.21 -0.41 -10.03
N THR A 114 15.19 -1.30 -9.87
CA THR A 114 16.62 -0.96 -9.78
C THR A 114 17.44 -1.87 -10.70
N ASN A 115 18.71 -1.51 -10.93
CA ASN A 115 19.60 -2.14 -11.91
C ASN A 115 19.07 -2.08 -13.36
N LEU A 116 18.48 -0.93 -13.72
CA LEU A 116 18.04 -0.59 -15.06
C LEU A 116 18.54 0.81 -15.46
N THR A 117 18.50 1.11 -16.76
CA THR A 117 18.95 2.39 -17.34
C THR A 117 17.92 3.49 -17.14
N ALA A 118 16.65 3.23 -17.43
CA ALA A 118 15.63 4.27 -17.36
C ALA A 118 14.22 3.73 -17.10
N ILE A 119 13.38 4.58 -16.52
CA ILE A 119 11.93 4.38 -16.46
C ILE A 119 11.21 5.40 -17.34
N THR A 120 10.04 5.06 -17.84
CA THR A 120 9.18 5.99 -18.57
C THR A 120 8.22 6.72 -17.64
N ASN A 121 8.01 8.01 -17.88
CA ASN A 121 6.94 8.81 -17.28
C ASN A 121 5.92 9.22 -18.36
N ALA A 122 4.64 8.87 -18.15
CA ALA A 122 3.53 9.45 -18.92
C ALA A 122 3.23 10.87 -18.39
N ALA A 123 3.92 11.85 -18.97
CA ALA A 123 3.93 13.23 -18.53
C ALA A 123 2.78 14.04 -19.17
N ASN A 124 2.59 15.25 -18.64
CA ASN A 124 1.77 16.29 -19.28
C ASN A 124 2.62 17.24 -20.13
N THR A 125 1.99 18.02 -21.02
CA THR A 125 2.67 18.92 -21.96
C THR A 125 3.54 20.00 -21.29
N ALA A 126 3.25 20.37 -20.04
CA ALA A 126 4.06 21.34 -19.29
C ALA A 126 5.30 20.70 -18.67
N LEU A 127 5.39 19.36 -18.60
CA LEU A 127 6.49 18.58 -18.02
C LEU A 127 6.74 18.81 -16.52
N LEU A 128 5.94 19.63 -15.84
CA LEU A 128 6.15 20.02 -14.44
C LEU A 128 5.61 18.99 -13.43
N GLY A 129 5.19 17.82 -13.88
CA GLY A 129 4.53 16.84 -13.04
C GLY A 129 3.09 17.22 -12.67
N CYS A 130 2.51 16.47 -11.73
CA CYS A 130 1.17 16.73 -11.21
C CYS A 130 1.20 17.68 -10.00
N PHE A 131 0.21 18.59 -9.92
CA PHE A 131 0.02 19.52 -8.80
C PHE A 131 -1.18 19.16 -7.91
N GLN A 132 -1.80 18.00 -8.12
CA GLN A 132 -2.93 17.55 -7.31
C GLN A 132 -2.44 16.52 -6.27
N PRO A 133 -2.39 16.89 -4.97
CA PRO A 133 -2.00 15.97 -3.92
C PRO A 133 -2.83 14.69 -3.94
N ALA A 134 -2.17 13.55 -3.70
CA ALA A 134 -2.76 12.21 -3.70
C ALA A 134 -3.42 11.78 -5.04
N HIS A 135 -3.24 12.54 -6.13
CA HIS A 135 -3.65 12.07 -7.45
C HIS A 135 -2.85 10.82 -7.82
N ARG A 136 -3.53 9.78 -8.30
CA ARG A 136 -2.95 8.45 -8.56
C ARG A 136 -2.34 8.31 -9.95
N CYS A 137 -2.02 9.42 -10.64
CA CYS A 137 -1.35 9.35 -11.93
C CYS A 137 0.14 9.01 -11.75
N ILE A 138 0.71 8.32 -12.74
CA ILE A 138 2.13 7.91 -12.72
C ILE A 138 3.06 9.11 -12.62
N ASP A 139 2.69 10.24 -13.23
CA ASP A 139 3.43 11.50 -13.18
C ASP A 139 3.57 12.02 -11.74
N ASN A 140 2.49 11.96 -10.95
CA ASN A 140 2.55 12.33 -9.53
C ASN A 140 3.41 11.35 -8.73
N VAL A 141 3.29 10.04 -9.00
CA VAL A 141 4.07 8.99 -8.31
C VAL A 141 5.57 9.18 -8.54
N ILE A 142 5.99 9.37 -9.80
CA ILE A 142 7.39 9.58 -10.18
C ILE A 142 7.92 10.88 -9.57
N HIS A 143 7.22 12.01 -9.72
CA HIS A 143 7.67 13.29 -9.16
C HIS A 143 7.75 13.28 -7.63
N ALA A 144 6.80 12.65 -6.94
CA ALA A 144 6.81 12.55 -5.48
C ALA A 144 7.96 11.69 -4.93
N ARG A 145 8.50 10.78 -5.74
CA ARG A 145 9.62 9.88 -5.37
C ARG A 145 10.97 10.41 -5.83
N ALA A 146 11.05 11.03 -7.00
CA ALA A 146 12.27 11.66 -7.50
C ALA A 146 12.65 12.91 -6.68
N GLY A 147 11.64 13.66 -6.23
CA GLY A 147 11.83 14.88 -5.44
C GLY A 147 11.76 16.17 -6.27
N PRO A 148 11.88 17.33 -5.60
CA PRO A 148 11.69 18.63 -6.24
C PRO A 148 12.73 18.96 -7.32
N GLY A 149 13.94 18.38 -7.24
CA GLY A 149 14.99 18.55 -8.25
C GLY A 149 14.53 18.16 -9.66
N LEU A 150 13.74 17.08 -9.80
CA LEU A 150 13.16 16.68 -11.08
C LEU A 150 12.30 17.78 -11.70
N ARG A 151 11.43 18.40 -10.89
CA ARG A 151 10.55 19.46 -11.36
C ARG A 151 11.33 20.73 -11.73
N GLU A 152 12.41 21.04 -11.01
CA GLU A 152 13.30 22.16 -11.32
C GLU A 152 14.04 21.95 -12.65
N GLU A 153 14.49 20.73 -12.93
CA GLU A 153 15.07 20.36 -14.23
C GLU A 153 14.06 20.43 -15.37
N CYS A 154 12.87 19.85 -15.21
CA CYS A 154 11.82 19.97 -16.22
C CYS A 154 11.48 21.44 -16.53
N PHE A 155 11.41 22.27 -15.49
CA PHE A 155 11.14 23.70 -15.65
C PHE A 155 12.24 24.40 -16.47
N ARG A 156 13.50 24.13 -16.17
CA ARG A 156 14.66 24.64 -16.92
C ARG A 156 14.60 24.20 -18.39
N LEU A 157 14.36 22.91 -18.66
CA LEU A 157 14.24 22.40 -20.03
C LEU A 157 13.12 23.10 -20.82
N MET A 158 11.98 23.38 -20.18
CA MET A 158 10.89 24.08 -20.85
C MET A 158 11.18 25.56 -21.09
N ASP A 159 11.92 26.22 -20.18
CA ASP A 159 12.33 27.62 -20.30
C ASP A 159 13.45 27.79 -21.35
N ASP A 160 14.37 26.83 -21.45
CA ASP A 160 15.55 26.84 -22.34
C ASP A 160 15.23 26.55 -23.83
N GLY A 161 13.96 26.48 -24.22
CA GLY A 161 13.58 26.50 -25.64
C GLY A 161 12.43 25.59 -26.07
N HIS A 162 11.94 24.69 -25.22
CA HIS A 162 10.87 23.77 -25.60
C HIS A 162 9.46 24.36 -25.43
N ARG A 163 9.25 25.27 -24.47
CA ARG A 163 7.95 25.87 -24.04
C ARG A 163 6.88 24.85 -23.57
N THR A 164 6.69 23.75 -24.29
CA THR A 164 5.86 22.57 -23.97
C THR A 164 6.41 21.35 -24.70
N LEU A 165 6.25 20.14 -24.15
CA LEU A 165 6.54 18.89 -24.86
C LEU A 165 5.33 18.46 -25.73
N PRO A 166 5.47 18.33 -27.07
CA PRO A 166 4.38 17.90 -27.93
C PRO A 166 3.94 16.45 -27.68
N VAL A 167 2.70 16.14 -28.07
CA VAL A 167 2.18 14.75 -28.02
C VAL A 167 2.98 13.87 -29.00
N GLY A 168 3.46 12.72 -28.52
CA GLY A 168 4.30 11.81 -29.30
C GLY A 168 5.81 11.99 -29.09
N ASP A 169 6.26 13.14 -28.57
CA ASP A 169 7.67 13.39 -28.33
C ASP A 169 8.12 12.87 -26.95
N ALA A 170 9.45 12.78 -26.77
CA ALA A 170 10.06 12.39 -25.51
C ALA A 170 11.29 13.24 -25.16
N ILE A 171 11.55 13.40 -23.87
CA ILE A 171 12.70 14.13 -23.32
C ILE A 171 13.22 13.42 -22.06
N VAL A 172 14.53 13.50 -21.81
CA VAL A 172 15.19 12.80 -20.69
C VAL A 172 15.57 13.77 -19.58
N THR A 173 15.43 13.33 -18.33
CA THR A 173 15.94 13.98 -17.11
C THR A 173 16.66 12.95 -16.23
N ALA A 174 17.40 13.43 -15.23
CA ALA A 174 17.97 12.56 -14.21
C ALA A 174 16.88 11.94 -13.32
N GLY A 175 17.17 10.80 -12.70
CA GLY A 175 16.26 10.10 -11.79
C GLY A 175 16.19 10.64 -10.37
N TYR A 176 17.13 11.51 -9.98
CA TYR A 176 17.23 12.09 -8.63
C TYR A 176 17.19 11.02 -7.53
N CYS A 177 16.18 11.05 -6.65
CA CYS A 177 16.06 10.11 -5.54
C CYS A 177 15.50 8.74 -5.95
N LEU A 178 15.16 8.52 -7.22
CA LEU A 178 14.72 7.20 -7.70
C LEU A 178 15.89 6.18 -7.71
N PRO A 179 15.60 4.87 -7.73
CA PRO A 179 16.63 3.86 -8.01
C PRO A 179 17.07 3.87 -9.49
N ALA A 180 16.17 4.23 -10.41
CA ALA A 180 16.49 4.39 -11.82
C ALA A 180 17.28 5.69 -12.05
N PRO A 181 18.40 5.68 -12.80
CA PRO A 181 19.25 6.86 -12.97
C PRO A 181 18.68 7.88 -13.95
N TRP A 182 17.80 7.46 -14.88
CA TRP A 182 17.19 8.33 -15.88
C TRP A 182 15.68 8.15 -15.95
N ILE A 183 14.97 9.22 -16.30
CA ILE A 183 13.53 9.23 -16.58
C ILE A 183 13.34 9.72 -18.02
N ILE A 184 12.60 8.95 -18.80
CA ILE A 184 12.19 9.34 -20.16
C ILE A 184 10.74 9.79 -20.09
N HIS A 185 10.51 11.09 -20.22
CA HIS A 185 9.17 11.67 -20.20
C HIS A 185 8.60 11.70 -21.60
N THR A 186 7.36 11.26 -21.76
CA THR A 186 6.63 11.35 -23.03
C THR A 186 5.19 11.78 -22.79
N VAL A 187 4.62 12.51 -23.75
CA VAL A 187 3.23 12.98 -23.67
C VAL A 187 2.37 12.14 -24.60
N GLY A 188 1.50 11.33 -24.00
CA GLY A 188 0.55 10.49 -24.72
C GLY A 188 -0.66 11.25 -25.26
N PRO A 189 -1.40 10.69 -26.24
CA PRO A 189 -2.65 11.25 -26.71
C PRO A 189 -3.72 11.26 -25.61
N GLN A 190 -4.56 12.29 -25.58
CA GLN A 190 -5.73 12.36 -24.71
C GLN A 190 -7.00 12.00 -25.52
N LEU A 191 -7.88 11.20 -24.92
CA LEU A 191 -9.19 10.90 -25.49
C LEU A 191 -10.25 11.84 -24.89
N ASP A 192 -11.21 12.25 -25.71
CA ASP A 192 -12.40 12.94 -25.21
C ASP A 192 -13.23 11.95 -24.37
N PRO A 193 -13.74 12.33 -23.17
CA PRO A 193 -14.61 11.47 -22.38
C PRO A 193 -15.85 10.93 -23.12
N GLN A 194 -16.33 11.62 -24.17
CA GLN A 194 -17.44 11.16 -25.01
C GLN A 194 -17.01 10.22 -26.15
N GLN A 195 -15.71 10.07 -26.40
CA GLN A 195 -15.17 9.25 -27.48
C GLN A 195 -15.10 7.77 -27.07
N SER A 196 -15.74 6.90 -27.86
CA SER A 196 -15.78 5.46 -27.56
C SER A 196 -14.53 4.70 -28.00
N CYS A 197 -13.85 5.17 -29.05
CA CYS A 197 -12.70 4.50 -29.68
C CYS A 197 -11.65 5.54 -30.13
N PRO A 198 -10.33 5.27 -29.97
CA PRO A 198 -9.26 6.13 -30.49
C PRO A 198 -9.38 6.39 -32.01
N THR A 199 -8.92 7.56 -32.46
CA THR A 199 -8.75 7.90 -33.88
C THR A 199 -7.43 7.36 -34.43
N GLU A 200 -7.28 7.28 -35.75
CA GLU A 200 -5.99 6.91 -36.38
C GLU A 200 -4.85 7.84 -35.99
N ILE A 201 -5.12 9.14 -35.79
CA ILE A 201 -4.12 10.11 -35.34
C ILE A 201 -3.66 9.76 -33.92
N GLN A 202 -4.60 9.46 -33.01
CA GLN A 202 -4.26 9.09 -31.63
C GLN A 202 -3.52 7.74 -31.57
N ARG A 203 -3.87 6.76 -32.43
CA ARG A 203 -3.11 5.51 -32.57
C ARG A 203 -1.68 5.78 -33.02
N ALA A 204 -1.51 6.62 -34.04
CA ALA A 204 -0.19 6.99 -34.55
C ALA A 204 0.64 7.75 -33.51
N GLN A 205 0.03 8.66 -32.76
CA GLN A 205 0.66 9.37 -31.64
C GLN A 205 1.11 8.43 -30.54
N LEU A 206 0.30 7.44 -30.15
CA LEU A 206 0.69 6.46 -29.14
C LEU A 206 1.89 5.62 -29.62
N LYS A 207 1.88 5.15 -30.88
CA LYS A 207 3.06 4.47 -31.47
C LYS A 207 4.28 5.39 -31.47
N GLN A 208 4.11 6.67 -31.78
CA GLN A 208 5.19 7.65 -31.78
C GLN A 208 5.80 7.84 -30.39
N CYS A 209 5.00 7.86 -29.32
CA CYS A 209 5.50 7.95 -27.94
C CYS A 209 6.48 6.81 -27.64
N TYR A 210 6.12 5.57 -27.95
CA TYR A 210 6.98 4.41 -27.70
C TYR A 210 8.26 4.44 -28.55
N ARG A 211 8.20 4.87 -29.82
CA ARG A 211 9.39 5.06 -30.65
C ARG A 211 10.32 6.11 -30.07
N ALA A 212 9.79 7.28 -29.74
CA ALA A 212 10.56 8.38 -29.16
C ALA A 212 11.22 7.95 -27.84
N VAL A 213 10.52 7.18 -27.00
CA VAL A 213 11.09 6.62 -25.76
C VAL A 213 12.26 5.69 -26.05
N LEU A 214 12.16 4.79 -27.03
CA LEU A 214 13.24 3.88 -27.41
C LEU A 214 14.45 4.63 -28.00
N GLU A 215 14.21 5.64 -28.83
CA GLU A 215 15.26 6.50 -29.38
C GLU A 215 16.00 7.28 -28.27
N GLN A 216 15.25 7.85 -27.31
CA GLN A 216 15.85 8.51 -26.16
C GLN A 216 16.65 7.51 -25.30
N ALA A 217 16.13 6.31 -25.07
CA ALA A 217 16.83 5.26 -24.35
C ALA A 217 18.15 4.87 -25.04
N GLU A 218 18.13 4.71 -26.37
CA GLU A 218 19.33 4.41 -27.16
C GLU A 218 20.36 5.55 -27.05
N SER A 219 19.95 6.80 -26.89
CA SER A 219 20.90 7.92 -26.71
C SER A 219 21.59 7.98 -25.34
N LEU A 220 21.07 7.26 -24.34
CA LEU A 220 21.63 7.28 -22.97
C LEU A 220 22.97 6.55 -22.87
N PRO A 221 23.73 6.75 -21.78
CA PRO A 221 24.93 5.95 -21.51
C PRO A 221 24.62 4.46 -21.37
N SER A 222 25.39 3.61 -22.04
CA SER A 222 25.32 2.15 -21.90
C SER A 222 26.12 1.67 -20.69
N SER A 223 25.63 0.64 -20.00
CA SER A 223 26.45 -0.15 -19.08
C SER A 223 27.23 -1.23 -19.85
N GLU A 224 28.14 -1.94 -19.17
CA GLU A 224 28.82 -3.12 -19.73
C GLU A 224 27.83 -4.24 -20.17
N HIS A 225 26.59 -4.19 -19.69
CA HIS A 225 25.55 -5.19 -19.94
C HIS A 225 24.44 -4.68 -20.88
N GLY A 226 24.66 -3.52 -21.50
CA GLY A 226 23.68 -2.84 -22.34
C GLY A 226 22.72 -1.96 -21.53
N LYS A 227 21.52 -1.75 -22.08
CA LYS A 227 20.47 -0.90 -21.50
C LYS A 227 19.21 -1.69 -21.22
N ALA A 228 18.67 -1.49 -20.03
CA ALA A 228 17.36 -2.00 -19.63
C ALA A 228 16.42 -0.83 -19.38
N ILE A 229 15.21 -0.87 -19.94
CA ILE A 229 14.21 0.19 -19.76
C ILE A 229 12.88 -0.37 -19.28
N ALA A 230 12.18 0.38 -18.45
CA ALA A 230 10.82 0.06 -18.02
C ALA A 230 9.82 1.06 -18.60
N LEU A 231 8.83 0.55 -19.31
CA LEU A 231 7.78 1.27 -20.00
C LEU A 231 6.49 1.22 -19.18
N CYS A 232 6.02 2.35 -18.67
CA CYS A 232 4.70 2.44 -18.07
C CYS A 232 3.60 2.43 -19.16
N GLY A 233 2.35 2.13 -18.77
CA GLY A 233 1.19 2.36 -19.63
C GLY A 233 1.00 3.85 -19.95
N ILE A 234 1.18 4.23 -21.22
CA ILE A 234 0.99 5.60 -21.71
C ILE A 234 -0.49 5.79 -22.07
N SER A 235 -1.10 6.88 -21.58
CA SER A 235 -2.51 7.25 -21.80
C SER A 235 -3.56 6.25 -21.29
N THR A 236 -3.18 5.13 -20.69
CA THR A 236 -4.11 4.17 -20.05
C THR A 236 -4.53 4.63 -18.64
N GLY A 237 -5.45 3.89 -18.02
CA GLY A 237 -5.90 4.18 -16.66
C GLY A 237 -6.72 5.48 -16.60
N LEU A 238 -6.22 6.46 -15.83
CA LEU A 238 -6.90 7.76 -15.59
C LEU A 238 -7.09 8.60 -16.86
N PHE A 239 -6.34 8.33 -17.92
CA PHE A 239 -6.40 9.07 -19.19
C PHE A 239 -7.28 8.40 -20.26
N GLY A 240 -7.91 7.26 -19.93
CA GLY A 240 -9.05 6.71 -20.68
C GLY A 240 -8.73 5.91 -21.94
N TYR A 241 -7.47 5.77 -22.36
CA TYR A 241 -7.13 4.98 -23.55
C TYR A 241 -7.49 3.49 -23.35
N PRO A 242 -8.17 2.82 -24.30
CA PRO A 242 -8.53 1.41 -24.16
C PRO A 242 -7.31 0.50 -23.95
N VAL A 243 -7.25 -0.15 -22.78
CA VAL A 243 -6.12 -0.95 -22.32
C VAL A 243 -5.68 -2.04 -23.31
N ALA A 244 -6.63 -2.79 -23.89
CA ALA A 244 -6.31 -3.90 -24.80
C ALA A 244 -5.67 -3.42 -26.12
N GLU A 245 -6.15 -2.28 -26.63
CA GLU A 245 -5.61 -1.65 -27.84
C GLU A 245 -4.25 -1.01 -27.55
N ALA A 246 -4.12 -0.29 -26.44
CA ALA A 246 -2.84 0.30 -26.02
C ALA A 246 -1.74 -0.75 -25.84
N ALA A 247 -2.05 -1.89 -25.19
CA ALA A 247 -1.11 -2.99 -25.02
C ALA A 247 -0.64 -3.57 -26.36
N SER A 248 -1.58 -3.77 -27.30
CA SER A 248 -1.27 -4.22 -28.66
C SER A 248 -0.32 -3.24 -29.38
N LEU A 249 -0.64 -1.95 -29.35
CA LEU A 249 0.15 -0.91 -30.01
C LEU A 249 1.55 -0.77 -29.38
N ALA A 250 1.66 -0.86 -28.06
CA ALA A 250 2.92 -0.78 -27.32
C ALA A 250 3.86 -1.93 -27.73
N VAL A 251 3.39 -3.17 -27.62
CA VAL A 251 4.18 -4.38 -27.93
C VAL A 251 4.55 -4.42 -29.41
N GLU A 252 3.60 -4.16 -30.31
CA GLU A 252 3.85 -4.12 -31.76
C GLU A 252 4.95 -3.10 -32.10
N THR A 253 4.88 -1.90 -31.50
CA THR A 253 5.84 -0.83 -31.76
C THR A 253 7.24 -1.20 -31.26
N VAL A 254 7.35 -1.69 -30.03
CA VAL A 254 8.63 -2.10 -29.43
C VAL A 254 9.26 -3.23 -30.25
N VAL A 255 8.51 -4.28 -30.56
CA VAL A 255 9.01 -5.44 -31.34
C VAL A 255 9.44 -5.01 -32.74
N THR A 256 8.70 -4.12 -33.39
CA THR A 256 9.05 -3.60 -34.71
C THR A 256 10.33 -2.76 -34.64
N TRP A 257 10.43 -1.84 -33.68
CA TRP A 257 11.61 -1.01 -33.51
C TRP A 257 12.86 -1.85 -33.24
N LEU A 258 12.78 -2.85 -32.35
CA LEU A 258 13.91 -3.75 -32.05
C LEU A 258 14.35 -4.56 -33.28
N ARG A 259 13.41 -4.99 -34.13
CA ARG A 259 13.72 -5.67 -35.39
C ARG A 259 14.44 -4.75 -36.37
N ASP A 260 14.02 -3.49 -36.44
CA ASP A 260 14.59 -2.49 -37.35
C ASP A 260 15.94 -1.96 -36.85
N HIS A 261 16.30 -2.19 -35.58
CA HIS A 261 17.54 -1.77 -34.93
C HIS A 261 18.30 -2.95 -34.30
N PRO A 262 18.82 -3.91 -35.09
CA PRO A 262 19.49 -5.10 -34.55
C PRO A 262 20.78 -4.80 -33.77
N GLU A 263 21.39 -3.63 -33.99
CA GLU A 263 22.60 -3.15 -33.31
C GLU A 263 22.29 -2.32 -32.05
N THR A 264 21.03 -2.27 -31.61
CA THR A 264 20.62 -1.53 -30.40
C THR A 264 21.39 -1.99 -29.17
N SER A 265 21.74 -1.03 -28.31
CA SER A 265 22.29 -1.34 -27.00
C SER A 265 21.23 -1.74 -25.97
N ILE A 266 19.94 -1.70 -26.32
CA ILE A 266 18.83 -2.10 -25.45
C ILE A 266 18.77 -3.64 -25.36
N THR A 267 19.15 -4.17 -24.20
CA THR A 267 19.16 -5.60 -23.90
C THR A 267 17.93 -6.06 -23.12
N GLY A 268 17.14 -5.12 -22.56
CA GLY A 268 15.92 -5.44 -21.83
C GLY A 268 14.83 -4.37 -21.94
N VAL A 269 13.59 -4.80 -22.18
CA VAL A 269 12.40 -3.95 -22.12
C VAL A 269 11.38 -4.56 -21.17
N ILE A 270 11.02 -3.81 -20.13
CA ILE A 270 10.03 -4.21 -19.13
C ILE A 270 8.75 -3.44 -19.42
N PHE A 271 7.69 -4.14 -19.81
CA PHE A 271 6.35 -3.57 -19.81
C PHE A 271 5.85 -3.56 -18.36
N ASN A 272 5.74 -2.38 -17.77
CA ASN A 272 5.24 -2.19 -16.42
C ASN A 272 3.73 -1.91 -16.44
N THR A 273 2.97 -2.70 -15.69
CA THR A 273 1.54 -2.51 -15.46
C THR A 273 1.26 -2.24 -13.98
N PHE A 274 0.10 -1.68 -13.67
CA PHE A 274 -0.31 -1.46 -12.28
C PHE A 274 -1.56 -2.25 -11.91
N THR A 275 -2.55 -2.27 -12.81
CA THR A 275 -3.81 -2.99 -12.58
C THR A 275 -3.76 -4.40 -13.17
N GLU A 276 -4.46 -5.35 -12.55
CA GLU A 276 -4.61 -6.71 -13.07
C GLU A 276 -5.20 -6.72 -14.50
N LYS A 277 -6.16 -5.82 -14.78
CA LYS A 277 -6.75 -5.65 -16.12
C LYS A 277 -5.70 -5.28 -17.17
N GLU A 278 -4.74 -4.42 -16.83
CA GLU A 278 -3.61 -4.08 -17.70
C GLU A 278 -2.66 -5.26 -17.85
N THR A 279 -2.28 -5.92 -16.75
CA THR A 279 -1.40 -7.10 -16.78
C THR A 279 -1.94 -8.18 -17.72
N VAL A 280 -3.22 -8.57 -17.56
CA VAL A 280 -3.87 -9.58 -18.40
C VAL A 280 -3.91 -9.17 -19.88
N ALA A 281 -4.07 -7.88 -20.18
CA ALA A 281 -4.05 -7.41 -21.57
C ALA A 281 -2.66 -7.55 -22.21
N TYR A 282 -1.60 -7.17 -21.49
CA TYR A 282 -0.22 -7.34 -21.95
C TYR A 282 0.18 -8.82 -22.06
N GLU A 283 -0.22 -9.67 -21.11
CA GLU A 283 0.02 -11.12 -21.16
C GLU A 283 -0.50 -11.74 -22.45
N ARG A 284 -1.75 -11.42 -22.82
CA ARG A 284 -2.37 -11.94 -24.06
C ARG A 284 -1.60 -11.55 -25.30
N VAL A 285 -1.16 -10.29 -25.39
CA VAL A 285 -0.41 -9.78 -26.55
C VAL A 285 0.99 -10.40 -26.60
N LEU A 286 1.69 -10.46 -25.48
CA LEU A 286 3.04 -11.01 -25.39
C LEU A 286 3.08 -12.52 -25.62
N ALA A 287 2.04 -13.26 -25.23
CA ALA A 287 1.90 -14.69 -25.51
C ALA A 287 1.81 -15.01 -27.02
N LEU A 288 1.34 -14.06 -27.84
CA LEU A 288 1.26 -14.18 -29.29
C LEU A 288 2.55 -13.73 -30.00
N SER A 289 3.49 -13.13 -29.26
CA SER A 289 4.75 -12.65 -29.82
C SER A 289 5.75 -13.80 -29.99
N PRO A 290 6.47 -13.89 -31.13
CA PRO A 290 7.46 -14.95 -31.38
C PRO A 290 8.66 -14.93 -30.42
N SER A 291 8.77 -13.94 -29.52
CA SER A 291 9.86 -13.79 -28.55
C SER A 291 9.75 -14.70 -27.30
N GLY A 292 8.73 -15.57 -27.22
CA GLY A 292 8.74 -16.81 -26.43
C GLY A 292 9.27 -16.74 -24.99
N ALA A 293 8.33 -16.72 -24.04
CA ALA A 293 8.47 -16.76 -22.56
C ALA A 293 8.79 -15.42 -21.87
N LEU A 294 7.73 -14.80 -21.35
CA LEU A 294 7.75 -13.80 -20.30
C LEU A 294 8.58 -14.30 -19.12
N ARG A 295 9.52 -13.48 -18.62
CA ARG A 295 10.30 -13.78 -17.41
C ARG A 295 10.05 -12.70 -16.37
N SER A 296 10.08 -13.09 -15.11
CA SER A 296 9.73 -12.26 -13.97
C SER A 296 10.92 -11.42 -13.51
N PRO A 297 10.74 -10.19 -13.03
CA PRO A 297 11.60 -9.65 -11.99
C PRO A 297 10.91 -9.79 -10.63
N PRO A 298 11.34 -10.75 -9.78
CA PRO A 298 11.00 -10.71 -8.37
C PRO A 298 12.24 -11.03 -7.52
N LYS A 299 13.38 -10.43 -7.85
CA LYS A 299 14.48 -10.41 -6.90
C LYS A 299 14.30 -9.18 -6.02
N LEU A 300 13.58 -9.41 -4.93
CA LEU A 300 13.30 -8.39 -3.95
C LEU A 300 14.57 -8.11 -3.13
N ILE A 301 15.01 -6.85 -3.10
CA ILE A 301 16.19 -6.44 -2.35
C ILE A 301 15.88 -5.20 -1.51
N GLY A 302 16.58 -5.04 -0.39
CA GLY A 302 16.46 -3.86 0.46
C GLY A 302 17.38 -3.95 1.68
N SER A 303 17.91 -2.81 2.14
CA SER A 303 18.74 -2.78 3.34
C SER A 303 17.92 -3.03 4.60
N SER A 304 16.74 -2.41 4.71
CA SER A 304 15.86 -2.62 5.87
C SER A 304 15.33 -4.05 5.95
N MET A 305 15.09 -4.70 4.79
CA MET A 305 14.74 -6.13 4.73
C MET A 305 15.84 -7.01 5.30
N ARG A 306 17.12 -6.76 4.96
CA ARG A 306 18.26 -7.48 5.54
C ARG A 306 18.34 -7.24 7.05
N GLN A 307 18.12 -6.00 7.49
CA GLN A 307 18.12 -5.67 8.92
C GLN A 307 17.01 -6.41 9.68
N ALA A 308 15.80 -6.43 9.13
CA ALA A 308 14.66 -7.17 9.65
C ALA A 308 14.97 -8.66 9.77
N HIS A 309 15.53 -9.27 8.71
CA HIS A 309 15.95 -10.67 8.73
C HIS A 309 16.95 -10.95 9.86
N VAL A 310 18.00 -10.14 9.99
CA VAL A 310 19.00 -10.31 11.07
C VAL A 310 18.34 -10.26 12.45
N TRP A 311 17.46 -9.28 12.69
CA TRP A 311 16.77 -9.19 13.98
C TRP A 311 15.86 -10.38 14.25
N LEU A 312 15.12 -10.85 13.24
CA LEU A 312 14.27 -12.03 13.36
C LEU A 312 15.10 -13.31 13.63
N GLN A 313 16.31 -13.43 13.07
CA GLN A 313 17.21 -14.55 13.35
C GLN A 313 17.84 -14.48 14.74
N GLU A 314 18.11 -13.28 15.27
CA GLU A 314 18.67 -13.08 16.61
C GLU A 314 17.63 -13.25 17.74
N ALA A 315 16.34 -13.15 17.42
CA ALA A 315 15.25 -13.20 18.39
C ALA A 315 15.12 -14.59 19.04
N ASP A 316 14.85 -14.63 20.34
CA ASP A 316 14.43 -15.84 21.04
C ASP A 316 12.92 -15.84 21.34
N THR A 317 12.29 -14.67 21.26
CA THR A 317 10.89 -14.40 21.55
C THR A 317 10.30 -13.51 20.47
N ILE A 318 9.07 -13.78 20.03
CA ILE A 318 8.38 -13.02 18.99
C ILE A 318 6.97 -12.61 19.43
N LEU A 319 6.66 -11.33 19.24
CA LEU A 319 5.29 -10.81 19.24
C LEU A 319 4.89 -10.55 17.79
N LEU A 320 3.92 -11.29 17.28
CA LEU A 320 3.33 -11.06 15.98
C LEU A 320 2.12 -10.13 16.13
N SER A 321 2.24 -8.88 15.69
CA SER A 321 1.16 -7.89 15.74
C SER A 321 0.57 -7.67 14.34
N CYS A 322 -0.69 -8.02 14.12
CA CYS A 322 -1.26 -8.05 12.77
C CYS A 322 -2.53 -7.21 12.60
N GLY A 323 -2.62 -6.54 11.46
CA GLY A 323 -3.78 -5.73 11.09
C GLY A 323 -4.37 -6.12 9.73
N ALA A 324 -5.33 -5.32 9.29
CA ALA A 324 -6.15 -5.64 8.11
C ALA A 324 -5.31 -5.77 6.81
N GLY A 325 -4.13 -5.14 6.75
CA GLY A 325 -3.21 -5.27 5.63
C GLY A 325 -2.74 -6.70 5.39
N LEU A 326 -2.62 -7.52 6.44
CA LEU A 326 -2.25 -8.94 6.31
C LEU A 326 -3.35 -9.73 5.59
N SER A 327 -4.61 -9.51 5.94
CA SER A 327 -5.76 -10.14 5.26
C SER A 327 -5.97 -9.56 3.86
N ALA A 328 -5.76 -8.26 3.67
CA ALA A 328 -5.83 -7.63 2.35
C ALA A 328 -4.81 -8.23 1.37
N ALA A 329 -3.61 -8.59 1.84
CA ALA A 329 -2.61 -9.26 1.02
C ALA A 329 -3.08 -10.64 0.52
N THR A 330 -4.02 -11.32 1.19
CA THR A 330 -4.64 -12.57 0.70
C THR A 330 -5.86 -12.34 -0.20
N GLY A 331 -6.14 -11.08 -0.54
CA GLY A 331 -7.30 -10.65 -1.33
C GLY A 331 -8.53 -10.26 -0.49
N LEU A 332 -8.52 -10.44 0.83
CA LEU A 332 -9.60 -10.02 1.72
C LEU A 332 -9.47 -8.53 2.05
N ASP A 333 -9.52 -7.69 1.01
CA ASP A 333 -9.37 -6.24 1.10
C ASP A 333 -10.74 -5.55 1.22
N TYR A 334 -11.02 -5.00 2.39
CA TYR A 334 -12.30 -4.33 2.69
C TYR A 334 -12.47 -3.00 1.95
N THR A 335 -11.40 -2.48 1.34
CA THR A 335 -11.41 -1.27 0.51
C THR A 335 -11.61 -1.58 -0.98
N SER A 336 -11.60 -2.86 -1.37
CA SER A 336 -11.73 -3.31 -2.75
C SER A 336 -13.17 -3.23 -3.25
N THR A 337 -13.38 -2.43 -4.29
CA THR A 337 -14.68 -2.35 -4.98
C THR A 337 -14.96 -3.61 -5.77
N THR A 338 -13.93 -4.25 -6.34
CA THR A 338 -14.05 -5.49 -7.11
C THR A 338 -14.47 -6.66 -6.22
N LEU A 339 -13.92 -6.74 -5.00
CA LEU A 339 -14.34 -7.74 -4.02
C LEU A 339 -15.81 -7.52 -3.65
N PHE A 340 -16.20 -6.26 -3.42
CA PHE A 340 -17.58 -5.91 -3.10
C PHE A 340 -18.54 -6.27 -4.23
N ASP A 341 -18.23 -5.93 -5.48
CA ASP A 341 -19.06 -6.27 -6.64
C ASP A 341 -19.26 -7.78 -6.81
N LYS A 342 -18.22 -8.55 -6.49
CA LYS A 342 -18.26 -10.01 -6.58
C LYS A 342 -19.16 -10.64 -5.53
N HIS A 343 -19.14 -10.14 -4.29
CA HIS A 343 -19.78 -10.79 -3.15
C HIS A 343 -21.05 -10.09 -2.63
N PHE A 344 -21.24 -8.81 -2.92
CA PHE A 344 -22.31 -7.96 -2.38
C PHE A 344 -23.03 -7.11 -3.46
N PRO A 345 -23.30 -7.63 -4.67
CA PRO A 345 -23.87 -6.81 -5.76
C PRO A 345 -25.23 -6.19 -5.41
N ALA A 346 -26.06 -6.86 -4.59
CA ALA A 346 -27.38 -6.35 -4.23
C ALA A 346 -27.33 -5.07 -3.37
N PHE A 347 -26.25 -4.90 -2.61
CA PHE A 347 -26.08 -3.79 -1.67
C PHE A 347 -25.64 -2.49 -2.34
N ARG A 348 -25.36 -2.51 -3.65
CA ARG A 348 -25.18 -1.30 -4.48
C ARG A 348 -26.40 -0.39 -4.44
N ALA A 349 -27.60 -0.96 -4.28
CA ALA A 349 -28.84 -0.20 -4.14
C ALA A 349 -28.88 0.67 -2.86
N LEU A 350 -28.04 0.37 -1.86
CA LEU A 350 -27.87 1.17 -0.65
C LEU A 350 -26.75 2.22 -0.78
N GLY A 351 -26.15 2.38 -1.96
CA GLY A 351 -25.02 3.28 -2.19
C GLY A 351 -23.68 2.74 -1.67
N LEU A 352 -23.62 1.49 -1.22
CA LEU A 352 -22.39 0.85 -0.77
C LEU A 352 -21.52 0.43 -1.95
N ALA A 353 -20.21 0.58 -1.82
CA ALA A 353 -19.23 0.23 -2.84
C ALA A 353 -18.09 -0.65 -2.37
N LYS A 354 -17.89 -0.73 -1.06
CA LYS A 354 -16.79 -1.42 -0.39
C LYS A 354 -17.32 -1.97 0.94
N LEU A 355 -16.69 -3.01 1.47
CA LEU A 355 -17.05 -3.52 2.80
C LEU A 355 -16.85 -2.44 3.88
N TYR A 356 -15.82 -1.61 3.73
CA TYR A 356 -15.52 -0.53 4.65
C TYR A 356 -16.65 0.52 4.76
N ASP A 357 -17.51 0.64 3.74
CA ASP A 357 -18.64 1.58 3.76
C ASP A 357 -19.70 1.21 4.81
N THR A 358 -19.67 -0.04 5.30
CA THR A 358 -20.56 -0.49 6.38
C THR A 358 -20.12 -0.07 7.77
N PHE A 359 -18.87 0.37 7.93
CA PHE A 359 -18.36 0.83 9.22
C PHE A 359 -19.03 2.16 9.60
N GLY A 360 -19.69 2.18 10.76
CA GLY A 360 -20.42 3.35 11.25
C GLY A 360 -21.89 3.42 10.80
N MET A 361 -22.36 2.47 9.96
CA MET A 361 -23.79 2.35 9.69
C MET A 361 -24.56 1.99 10.96
N LYS A 362 -25.69 2.66 11.16
CA LYS A 362 -26.67 2.37 12.22
C LYS A 362 -27.67 1.32 11.72
N ILE A 363 -28.46 0.79 12.65
CA ILE A 363 -29.48 -0.22 12.32
C ILE A 363 -30.51 0.35 11.35
N GLU A 364 -30.87 1.61 11.51
CA GLU A 364 -31.85 2.32 10.66
C GLU A 364 -31.39 2.45 9.20
N ASP A 365 -30.08 2.54 8.95
CA ASP A 365 -29.52 2.73 7.61
C ASP A 365 -29.73 1.51 6.68
N TRP A 366 -29.98 0.33 7.26
CA TRP A 366 -30.25 -0.91 6.51
C TRP A 366 -31.67 -1.00 5.97
N GLY A 367 -32.58 -0.13 6.44
CA GLY A 367 -34.00 -0.13 6.09
C GLY A 367 -34.83 -1.29 6.68
N SER A 368 -34.23 -2.45 6.92
CA SER A 368 -34.91 -3.62 7.49
C SER A 368 -33.92 -4.67 8.02
N GLU A 369 -34.36 -5.53 8.95
CA GLU A 369 -33.50 -6.57 9.53
C GLU A 369 -33.16 -7.67 8.52
N GLU A 370 -34.04 -7.97 7.57
CA GLU A 370 -33.79 -8.98 6.52
C GLU A 370 -32.64 -8.56 5.61
N VAL A 371 -32.48 -7.25 5.37
CA VAL A 371 -31.36 -6.70 4.60
C VAL A 371 -30.09 -6.71 5.44
N ARG A 372 -30.16 -6.22 6.69
CA ARG A 372 -29.01 -6.19 7.60
C ARG A 372 -28.42 -7.58 7.83
N TRP A 373 -29.27 -8.55 8.14
CA TRP A 373 -28.85 -9.94 8.32
C TRP A 373 -28.52 -10.62 7.01
N GLY A 374 -29.13 -10.21 5.90
CA GLY A 374 -28.73 -10.65 4.57
C GLY A 374 -27.27 -10.31 4.29
N PHE A 375 -26.85 -9.09 4.63
CA PHE A 375 -25.45 -8.67 4.55
C PHE A 375 -24.57 -9.47 5.51
N TYR A 376 -24.94 -9.56 6.80
CA TYR A 376 -24.14 -10.31 7.78
C TYR A 376 -23.97 -11.78 7.42
N PHE A 377 -25.02 -12.49 7.01
CA PHE A 377 -24.88 -13.89 6.61
C PHE A 377 -24.04 -14.05 5.34
N THR A 378 -24.19 -13.17 4.36
CA THR A 378 -23.32 -13.14 3.17
C THR A 378 -21.85 -12.93 3.57
N HIS A 379 -21.60 -11.96 4.45
CA HIS A 379 -20.26 -11.59 4.92
C HIS A 379 -19.61 -12.69 5.74
N LEU A 380 -20.32 -13.21 6.74
CA LEU A 380 -19.85 -14.31 7.59
C LEU A 380 -19.57 -15.56 6.76
N GLN A 381 -20.43 -15.88 5.79
CA GLN A 381 -20.19 -16.99 4.87
C GLN A 381 -18.95 -16.76 4.03
N MET A 382 -18.80 -15.58 3.43
CA MET A 382 -17.63 -15.22 2.61
C MET A 382 -16.32 -15.36 3.39
N VAL A 383 -16.25 -14.79 4.60
CA VAL A 383 -15.02 -14.83 5.41
C VAL A 383 -14.74 -16.25 5.91
N ARG A 384 -15.76 -16.98 6.36
CA ARG A 384 -15.60 -18.37 6.83
C ARG A 384 -15.07 -19.30 5.74
N THR A 385 -15.49 -19.10 4.49
CA THR A 385 -15.03 -19.89 3.35
C THR A 385 -13.87 -19.22 2.61
N TRP A 386 -13.18 -18.26 3.23
CA TRP A 386 -12.05 -17.60 2.59
C TRP A 386 -10.94 -18.63 2.30
N PRO A 387 -10.32 -18.61 1.11
CA PRO A 387 -9.31 -19.60 0.75
C PRO A 387 -8.12 -19.62 1.71
N GLN A 388 -7.52 -20.81 1.86
CA GLN A 388 -6.23 -20.98 2.52
C GLN A 388 -5.15 -20.14 1.81
N SER A 389 -4.26 -19.56 2.61
CA SER A 389 -3.20 -18.66 2.16
C SER A 389 -1.84 -19.25 2.45
N ALA A 390 -1.03 -19.41 1.40
CA ALA A 390 0.36 -19.83 1.54
C ALA A 390 1.18 -18.88 2.42
N MET A 391 0.85 -17.58 2.43
CA MET A 391 1.53 -16.59 3.27
C MET A 391 1.29 -16.84 4.77
N TYR A 392 0.04 -17.08 5.17
CA TYR A 392 -0.27 -17.41 6.57
C TYR A 392 0.36 -18.75 6.97
N SER A 393 0.25 -19.78 6.12
CA SER A 393 0.86 -21.08 6.40
C SER A 393 2.38 -21.00 6.56
N ALA A 394 3.07 -20.29 5.67
CA ALA A 394 4.52 -20.12 5.73
C ALA A 394 4.95 -19.34 6.98
N LEU A 395 4.21 -18.29 7.35
CA LEU A 395 4.46 -17.51 8.57
C LEU A 395 4.33 -18.39 9.82
N LEU A 396 3.24 -19.16 9.94
CA LEU A 396 3.02 -20.03 11.10
C LEU A 396 4.00 -21.19 11.15
N GLU A 397 4.35 -21.78 10.00
CA GLU A 397 5.40 -22.81 9.93
C GLU A 397 6.74 -22.26 10.39
N TRP A 398 7.14 -21.07 9.92
CA TRP A 398 8.38 -20.42 10.32
C TRP A 398 8.41 -20.16 11.84
N ILE A 399 7.32 -19.62 12.41
CA ILE A 399 7.21 -19.41 13.86
C ILE A 399 7.34 -20.74 14.60
N GLY A 400 6.65 -21.79 14.13
CA GLY A 400 6.67 -23.11 14.76
C GLY A 400 8.06 -23.73 14.75
N ARG A 401 8.78 -23.65 13.64
CA ARG A 401 10.16 -24.13 13.51
C ARG A 401 11.12 -23.35 14.42
N ARG A 402 10.95 -22.02 14.56
CA ARG A 402 11.93 -21.14 15.22
C ARG A 402 11.70 -20.97 16.73
N PHE A 403 10.43 -21.02 17.17
CA PHE A 403 10.01 -20.70 18.52
C PHE A 403 9.20 -21.83 19.20
N GLY A 404 8.78 -22.85 18.45
CA GLY A 404 8.10 -24.04 19.00
C GLY A 404 6.62 -23.83 19.34
N MET A 405 6.01 -22.72 18.94
CA MET A 405 4.66 -22.29 19.40
C MET A 405 4.51 -22.31 20.93
N ASP A 406 5.61 -22.06 21.63
CA ASP A 406 5.63 -21.94 23.09
C ASP A 406 5.04 -20.59 23.50
N ALA A 407 4.00 -20.60 24.34
CA ALA A 407 3.34 -19.39 24.83
C ALA A 407 4.29 -18.45 25.62
N GLN A 408 5.42 -18.95 26.12
CA GLN A 408 6.44 -18.11 26.72
C GLN A 408 7.29 -17.36 25.69
N ARG A 409 7.30 -17.80 24.42
CA ARG A 409 8.18 -17.31 23.36
C ARG A 409 7.43 -16.72 22.17
N VAL A 410 6.13 -16.97 22.05
CA VAL A 410 5.29 -16.56 20.93
C VAL A 410 3.99 -16.01 21.46
N HIS A 411 3.62 -14.83 20.98
CA HIS A 411 2.25 -14.34 21.09
C HIS A 411 1.81 -13.70 19.78
N VAL A 412 0.56 -13.92 19.39
CA VAL A 412 -0.10 -13.31 18.24
C VAL A 412 -1.18 -12.38 18.74
N ARG A 413 -1.06 -11.10 18.41
CA ARG A 413 -2.05 -10.07 18.73
C ARG A 413 -2.58 -9.48 17.43
N THR A 414 -3.88 -9.56 17.19
CA THR A 414 -4.46 -9.10 15.92
C THR A 414 -5.70 -8.25 16.12
N SER A 415 -5.78 -7.14 15.38
CA SER A 415 -7.01 -6.33 15.30
C SER A 415 -8.03 -6.94 14.36
N ASN A 416 -7.68 -8.00 13.63
CA ASN A 416 -8.56 -8.61 12.65
C ASN A 416 -9.55 -9.54 13.34
N ALA A 417 -10.81 -9.42 12.93
CA ALA A 417 -11.90 -10.26 13.41
C ALA A 417 -12.19 -11.46 12.48
N ASP A 418 -11.40 -11.63 11.42
CA ASP A 418 -11.66 -12.60 10.34
C ASP A 418 -11.43 -14.08 10.72
N GLY A 419 -10.66 -14.34 11.79
CA GLY A 419 -10.35 -15.69 12.23
C GLY A 419 -9.35 -16.43 11.34
N LEU A 420 -8.64 -15.74 10.43
CA LEU A 420 -7.71 -16.38 9.51
C LEU A 420 -6.58 -17.11 10.24
N PHE A 421 -6.06 -16.59 11.36
CA PHE A 421 -5.03 -17.31 12.13
C PHE A 421 -5.49 -18.71 12.59
N LEU A 422 -6.67 -18.79 13.20
CA LEU A 422 -7.25 -20.07 13.63
C LEU A 422 -7.54 -20.99 12.42
N ALA A 423 -8.02 -20.43 11.31
CA ALA A 423 -8.25 -21.17 10.08
C ALA A 423 -6.96 -21.76 9.46
N HIS A 424 -5.79 -21.23 9.81
CA HIS A 424 -4.47 -21.74 9.40
C HIS A 424 -3.75 -22.52 10.52
N GLY A 425 -4.45 -22.86 11.61
CA GLY A 425 -3.96 -23.77 12.64
C GLY A 425 -3.13 -23.12 13.75
N LEU A 426 -3.21 -21.80 13.95
CA LEU A 426 -2.65 -21.16 15.15
C LEU A 426 -3.35 -21.71 16.41
N ASP A 427 -2.58 -22.02 17.45
CA ASP A 427 -3.11 -22.37 18.77
C ASP A 427 -3.80 -21.13 19.40
N GLU A 428 -5.03 -21.32 19.88
CA GLU A 428 -5.81 -20.25 20.52
C GLU A 428 -5.14 -19.76 21.82
N ASN A 429 -4.27 -20.56 22.43
CA ASN A 429 -3.54 -20.22 23.67
C ASN A 429 -2.42 -19.17 23.50
N VAL A 430 -2.11 -18.80 22.26
CA VAL A 430 -1.12 -17.76 21.95
C VAL A 430 -1.76 -16.62 21.14
N LEU A 431 -3.10 -16.53 21.15
CA LEU A 431 -3.85 -15.58 20.32
C LEU A 431 -4.66 -14.61 21.19
N SER A 432 -4.55 -13.33 20.87
CA SER A 432 -5.43 -12.28 21.41
C SER A 432 -6.07 -11.47 20.28
N THR A 433 -7.38 -11.25 20.37
CA THR A 433 -8.19 -10.51 19.38
C THR A 433 -8.93 -9.35 20.06
N PRO A 434 -8.24 -8.26 20.42
CA PRO A 434 -8.82 -7.16 21.20
C PRO A 434 -10.02 -6.45 20.55
N GLN A 435 -10.21 -6.62 19.24
CA GLN A 435 -11.31 -6.03 18.47
C GLN A 435 -12.51 -6.96 18.27
N GLY A 436 -12.47 -8.15 18.85
CA GLY A 436 -13.50 -9.19 18.70
C GLY A 436 -13.28 -10.11 17.51
N ALA A 437 -14.28 -10.93 17.18
CA ALA A 437 -14.20 -11.95 16.14
C ALA A 437 -15.56 -12.23 15.48
N TYR A 438 -15.54 -12.47 14.17
CA TYR A 438 -16.71 -12.88 13.39
C TYR A 438 -17.24 -14.27 13.77
N ARG A 439 -16.47 -15.04 14.55
CA ARG A 439 -16.89 -16.31 15.16
C ARG A 439 -18.11 -16.15 16.06
N TYR A 440 -18.31 -14.98 16.66
CA TYR A 440 -19.38 -14.75 17.62
C TYR A 440 -20.38 -13.70 17.15
N LEU A 441 -21.63 -13.88 17.54
CA LEU A 441 -22.67 -12.86 17.54
C LEU A 441 -22.96 -12.46 18.98
N GLN A 442 -23.25 -11.18 19.21
CA GLN A 442 -23.51 -10.61 20.53
C GLN A 442 -24.86 -9.90 20.59
N CYS A 443 -25.45 -9.85 21.79
CA CYS A 443 -26.60 -9.00 22.06
C CYS A 443 -26.20 -7.53 22.02
N LEU A 444 -26.86 -6.72 21.19
CA LEU A 444 -26.58 -5.29 21.08
C LEU A 444 -27.05 -4.49 22.31
N GLY A 445 -27.87 -5.09 23.17
CA GLY A 445 -28.19 -4.53 24.49
C GLY A 445 -27.16 -4.88 25.56
N ASN A 446 -26.14 -5.69 25.22
CA ASN A 446 -25.11 -6.21 26.12
C ASN A 446 -25.66 -6.62 27.50
N CYS A 447 -26.76 -7.39 27.49
CA CYS A 447 -27.58 -7.59 28.69
C CYS A 447 -26.94 -8.51 29.73
N ARG A 448 -25.93 -9.30 29.34
CA ARG A 448 -25.13 -10.21 30.18
C ARG A 448 -23.92 -10.72 29.42
N GLU A 449 -22.93 -11.20 30.15
CA GLU A 449 -21.65 -11.73 29.64
C GLU A 449 -21.83 -12.89 28.65
N ASP A 450 -22.67 -13.89 28.96
CA ASP A 450 -22.92 -15.03 28.07
C ASP A 450 -24.03 -14.77 27.03
N ALA A 451 -24.39 -13.50 26.76
CA ALA A 451 -25.29 -13.09 25.67
C ALA A 451 -24.61 -13.11 24.30
N VAL A 452 -23.88 -14.19 24.04
CA VAL A 452 -23.09 -14.44 22.84
C VAL A 452 -23.42 -15.83 22.27
N VAL A 453 -23.27 -16.00 20.96
CA VAL A 453 -23.48 -17.30 20.29
C VAL A 453 -22.53 -17.44 19.11
N GLU A 454 -22.09 -18.66 18.82
CA GLU A 454 -21.27 -18.91 17.63
C GLU A 454 -22.07 -18.66 16.33
N SER A 455 -21.44 -18.00 15.37
CA SER A 455 -22.07 -17.63 14.11
C SER A 455 -22.19 -18.79 13.13
N ALA A 456 -21.23 -19.72 13.11
CA ALA A 456 -21.14 -20.79 12.12
C ALA A 456 -22.40 -21.69 12.04
N PRO A 457 -22.96 -22.22 13.15
CA PRO A 457 -24.17 -23.04 13.09
C PRO A 457 -25.39 -22.29 12.53
N LEU A 458 -25.47 -20.97 12.79
CA LEU A 458 -26.54 -20.12 12.28
C LEU A 458 -26.37 -19.89 10.78
N VAL A 459 -25.16 -19.56 10.33
CA VAL A 459 -24.86 -19.38 8.90
C VAL A 459 -25.17 -20.67 8.11
N GLU A 460 -24.73 -21.82 8.60
CA GLU A 460 -25.05 -23.13 8.00
C GLU A 460 -26.54 -23.38 7.89
N LYS A 461 -27.29 -23.11 8.96
CA LYS A 461 -28.74 -23.28 8.96
C LYS A 461 -29.40 -22.41 7.90
N VAL A 462 -29.02 -21.13 7.80
CA VAL A 462 -29.59 -20.18 6.82
C VAL A 462 -29.25 -20.59 5.40
N VAL A 463 -28.00 -20.97 5.13
CA VAL A 463 -27.59 -21.40 3.78
C VAL A 463 -28.29 -22.70 3.40
N ALA A 464 -28.34 -23.70 4.28
CA ALA A 464 -28.95 -25.00 4.01
C ALA A 464 -30.47 -24.92 3.80
N SER A 465 -31.15 -23.96 4.44
CA SER A 465 -32.60 -23.78 4.29
C SER A 465 -33.00 -22.94 3.08
N GLY A 466 -32.04 -22.42 2.28
CA GLY A 466 -32.35 -21.40 1.27
C GLY A 466 -32.84 -20.09 1.89
N GLY A 467 -32.44 -19.82 3.13
CA GLY A 467 -32.85 -18.67 3.94
C GLY A 467 -32.27 -17.34 3.49
N LEU A 468 -31.37 -17.34 2.50
CA LEU A 468 -30.73 -16.18 1.91
C LEU A 468 -30.99 -16.18 0.40
N ASP A 469 -31.68 -15.16 -0.09
CA ASP A 469 -31.99 -15.03 -1.50
C ASP A 469 -30.72 -14.69 -2.31
N ALA A 470 -30.42 -15.48 -3.35
CA ALA A 470 -29.15 -15.36 -4.08
C ALA A 470 -29.03 -14.08 -4.93
N VAL A 471 -30.14 -13.40 -5.23
CA VAL A 471 -30.15 -12.21 -6.10
C VAL A 471 -30.22 -10.93 -5.27
N THR A 472 -31.18 -10.86 -4.36
CA THR A 472 -31.43 -9.72 -3.49
C THR A 472 -30.56 -9.72 -2.23
N GLN A 473 -29.95 -10.87 -1.90
CA GLN A 473 -29.12 -11.07 -0.70
C GLN A 473 -29.86 -10.72 0.60
N ARG A 474 -31.19 -10.88 0.60
CA ARG A 474 -32.06 -10.67 1.77
C ARG A 474 -32.36 -11.99 2.46
N VAL A 475 -32.58 -11.96 3.77
CA VAL A 475 -33.13 -13.10 4.49
C VAL A 475 -34.58 -13.33 4.04
N THR A 476 -34.94 -14.57 3.70
CA THR A 476 -36.25 -14.94 3.14
C THR A 476 -37.29 -15.29 4.21
N ASP A 477 -36.84 -15.56 5.44
CA ASP A 477 -37.68 -15.91 6.59
C ASP A 477 -37.16 -15.23 7.86
N GLU A 478 -37.93 -14.31 8.42
CA GLU A 478 -37.59 -13.55 9.64
C GLU A 478 -37.25 -14.45 10.84
N ARG A 479 -37.77 -15.68 10.89
CA ARG A 479 -37.48 -16.64 11.97
C ARG A 479 -36.03 -17.12 11.98
N LEU A 480 -35.30 -16.88 10.89
CA LEU A 480 -33.87 -17.15 10.78
C LEU A 480 -32.99 -16.04 11.35
N ILE A 481 -33.58 -14.86 11.62
CA ILE A 481 -32.87 -13.72 12.19
C ILE A 481 -32.65 -13.98 13.69
N PRO A 482 -31.39 -13.98 14.18
CA PRO A 482 -31.12 -14.30 15.56
C PRO A 482 -31.50 -13.13 16.49
N VAL A 483 -32.16 -13.48 17.58
CA VAL A 483 -32.46 -12.58 18.71
C VAL A 483 -31.75 -13.09 19.96
N CYS A 484 -31.49 -12.20 20.90
CA CYS A 484 -30.89 -12.57 22.17
C CYS A 484 -31.83 -13.52 22.93
N ARG A 485 -31.35 -14.72 23.25
CA ARG A 485 -32.12 -15.73 24.00
C ARG A 485 -32.55 -15.31 25.42
N PHE A 486 -32.01 -14.19 25.92
CA PHE A 486 -32.23 -13.72 27.28
C PHE A 486 -33.19 -12.54 27.36
N CYS A 487 -32.93 -11.48 26.59
CA CYS A 487 -33.77 -10.28 26.62
C CYS A 487 -34.66 -10.11 25.36
N GLY A 488 -34.54 -11.00 24.37
CA GLY A 488 -35.22 -10.86 23.08
C GLY A 488 -34.68 -9.72 22.19
N GLY A 489 -33.62 -9.04 22.62
CA GLY A 489 -33.04 -7.91 21.91
C GLY A 489 -32.32 -8.30 20.61
N LYS A 490 -32.03 -7.29 19.78
CA LYS A 490 -31.30 -7.46 18.51
C LYS A 490 -29.89 -7.98 18.74
N MET A 491 -29.43 -8.82 17.83
CA MET A 491 -28.05 -9.32 17.79
C MET A 491 -27.23 -8.60 16.71
N GLY A 492 -25.91 -8.69 16.81
CA GLY A 492 -24.97 -8.26 15.78
C GLY A 492 -23.68 -9.05 15.84
N ILE A 493 -22.76 -8.78 14.92
CA ILE A 493 -21.42 -9.40 14.94
C ILE A 493 -20.67 -8.94 16.19
N CYS A 494 -19.96 -9.87 16.85
CA CYS A 494 -19.21 -9.60 18.07
C CYS A 494 -17.86 -8.94 17.76
N VAL A 495 -17.92 -7.65 17.49
CA VAL A 495 -16.76 -6.77 17.31
C VAL A 495 -16.86 -5.56 18.21
N ARG A 496 -15.71 -4.98 18.55
CA ARG A 496 -15.62 -3.85 19.47
C ARG A 496 -16.25 -2.61 18.87
N ALA A 497 -17.33 -2.15 19.48
CA ALA A 497 -17.90 -0.84 19.23
C ALA A 497 -18.83 -0.42 20.37
N GLY A 498 -18.76 0.86 20.72
CA GLY A 498 -19.58 1.46 21.77
C GLY A 498 -19.53 0.71 23.11
N ASN A 499 -20.58 0.90 23.90
CA ASN A 499 -20.81 0.22 25.18
C ASN A 499 -21.48 -1.15 25.03
N TRP A 500 -21.72 -1.59 23.79
CA TRP A 500 -22.44 -2.83 23.50
C TRP A 500 -21.52 -3.99 23.09
N PHE A 501 -20.20 -3.76 23.08
CA PHE A 501 -19.23 -4.84 22.91
C PHE A 501 -19.21 -5.77 24.12
N ASN A 502 -19.35 -7.07 23.86
CA ASN A 502 -19.24 -8.12 24.84
C ASN A 502 -17.83 -8.70 24.80
N GLU A 503 -17.08 -8.47 25.87
CA GLU A 503 -15.65 -8.84 25.97
C GLU A 503 -15.44 -10.30 26.38
N SER A 504 -16.43 -10.91 27.03
CA SER A 504 -16.36 -12.24 27.66
C SER A 504 -15.74 -13.33 26.77
N PRO A 505 -16.06 -13.44 25.46
CA PRO A 505 -15.43 -14.45 24.59
C PRO A 505 -13.92 -14.29 24.38
N PHE A 506 -13.34 -13.14 24.74
CA PHE A 506 -11.97 -12.76 24.43
C PHE A 506 -11.10 -12.57 25.68
N GLU A 507 -11.67 -12.71 26.89
CA GLU A 507 -10.97 -12.48 28.16
C GLU A 507 -9.75 -13.38 28.33
N GLU A 508 -9.86 -14.66 27.97
CA GLU A 508 -8.74 -15.61 28.12
C GLU A 508 -7.55 -15.24 27.22
N GLY A 509 -7.81 -14.85 25.96
CA GLY A 509 -6.76 -14.37 25.05
C GLY A 509 -6.12 -13.05 25.52
N GLU A 510 -6.91 -12.13 26.08
CA GLU A 510 -6.37 -10.90 26.66
C GLU A 510 -5.57 -11.15 27.95
N LYS A 511 -5.95 -12.16 28.74
CA LYS A 511 -5.16 -12.60 29.90
C LYS A 511 -3.82 -13.18 29.46
N GLN A 512 -3.82 -14.09 28.48
CA GLN A 512 -2.59 -14.64 27.88
C GLN A 512 -1.68 -13.53 27.34
N TRP A 513 -2.27 -12.48 26.75
CA TRP A 513 -1.53 -11.30 26.32
C TRP A 513 -0.87 -10.56 27.49
N GLN A 514 -1.57 -10.32 28.60
CA GLN A 514 -0.96 -9.69 29.77
C GLN A 514 0.15 -10.56 30.36
N ASP A 515 -0.08 -11.87 30.50
CA ASP A 515 0.92 -12.81 31.02
C ASP A 515 2.19 -12.79 30.15
N PHE A 516 2.05 -12.80 28.82
CA PHE A 516 3.18 -12.67 27.88
C PHE A 516 3.94 -11.35 28.07
N LYS A 517 3.23 -10.22 28.21
CA LYS A 517 3.87 -8.91 28.44
C LYS A 517 4.62 -8.86 29.76
N GLU A 518 4.04 -9.39 30.83
CA GLU A 518 4.68 -9.42 32.15
C GLU A 518 5.96 -10.27 32.12
N ASP A 519 5.91 -11.43 31.47
CA ASP A 519 7.06 -12.30 31.29
C ASP A 519 8.16 -11.64 30.44
N PHE A 520 7.77 -10.96 29.35
CA PHE A 520 8.66 -10.13 28.53
C PHE A 520 9.39 -9.04 29.35
N MET A 521 8.66 -8.34 30.21
CA MET A 521 9.21 -7.25 31.01
C MET A 521 10.10 -7.76 32.15
N ARG A 522 9.82 -8.95 32.70
CA ARG A 522 10.55 -9.53 33.82
C ARG A 522 11.88 -10.16 33.42
N ASP A 523 11.95 -10.80 32.26
CA ASP A 523 13.14 -11.53 31.81
C ASP A 523 14.06 -10.65 30.96
N SER A 524 15.11 -10.11 31.59
CA SER A 524 16.07 -9.21 30.94
C SER A 524 17.01 -9.88 29.93
N ASP A 525 17.05 -11.21 29.87
CA ASP A 525 17.93 -11.93 28.96
C ASP A 525 17.29 -12.19 27.59
N ARG A 526 15.96 -12.01 27.47
CA ARG A 526 15.21 -12.23 26.24
C ARG A 526 15.46 -11.17 25.19
N LYS A 527 15.69 -11.62 23.96
CA LYS A 527 15.71 -10.80 22.74
C LYS A 527 14.38 -10.90 22.03
N VAL A 528 13.59 -9.83 22.11
CA VAL A 528 12.24 -9.79 21.58
C VAL A 528 12.20 -9.03 20.27
N VAL A 529 11.57 -9.63 19.27
CA VAL A 529 11.16 -8.91 18.07
C VAL A 529 9.65 -8.81 18.02
N ILE A 530 9.17 -7.57 17.90
CA ILE A 530 7.79 -7.27 17.56
C ILE A 530 7.72 -7.20 16.04
N LEU A 531 7.11 -8.20 15.41
CA LEU A 531 6.86 -8.23 13.98
C LEU A 531 5.46 -7.69 13.71
N GLU A 532 5.39 -6.43 13.29
CA GLU A 532 4.14 -5.74 13.00
C GLU A 532 3.80 -5.81 11.51
N LEU A 533 2.71 -6.50 11.14
CA LEU A 533 2.33 -6.78 9.76
C LEU A 533 1.00 -6.14 9.38
N GLY A 534 1.04 -5.21 8.42
CA GLY A 534 -0.16 -4.66 7.80
C GLY A 534 -1.07 -3.90 8.76
N VAL A 535 -0.52 -3.35 9.84
CA VAL A 535 -1.30 -2.56 10.81
C VAL A 535 -1.47 -1.14 10.30
N GLY A 536 -2.72 -0.75 10.04
CA GLY A 536 -3.08 0.59 9.58
C GLY A 536 -3.24 1.62 10.70
N MET A 537 -3.76 2.79 10.34
CA MET A 537 -3.97 3.93 11.24
C MET A 537 -5.42 4.07 11.75
N SER A 538 -6.30 3.11 11.49
CA SER A 538 -7.71 3.22 11.89
C SER A 538 -7.90 3.13 13.41
N THR A 539 -7.13 2.26 14.08
CA THR A 539 -7.17 2.05 15.54
C THR A 539 -5.75 1.89 16.10
N PRO A 540 -4.88 2.91 15.99
CA PRO A 540 -3.45 2.78 16.30
C PRO A 540 -3.19 2.44 17.77
N GLY A 541 -4.06 2.87 18.69
CA GLY A 541 -3.96 2.54 20.12
C GLY A 541 -4.20 1.07 20.48
N VAL A 542 -4.68 0.24 19.55
CA VAL A 542 -4.90 -1.19 19.80
C VAL A 542 -3.63 -2.02 19.57
N LEU A 543 -2.78 -1.58 18.65
CA LEU A 543 -1.59 -2.33 18.25
C LEU A 543 -0.36 -1.43 18.15
N ARG A 544 -0.38 -0.41 17.28
CA ARG A 544 0.82 0.39 16.94
C ARG A 544 1.44 1.06 18.15
N TRP A 545 0.65 1.83 18.89
CA TRP A 545 1.16 2.57 20.04
C TRP A 545 1.54 1.63 21.20
N GLU A 546 0.79 0.54 21.39
CA GLU A 546 1.15 -0.50 22.37
C GLU A 546 2.49 -1.16 22.02
N ASN A 547 2.73 -1.46 20.73
CA ASN A 547 4.00 -2.01 20.27
C ASN A 547 5.18 -1.03 20.46
N GLU A 548 4.96 0.25 20.16
CA GLU A 548 5.97 1.29 20.32
C GLU A 548 6.34 1.48 21.81
N GLU A 549 5.35 1.51 22.70
CA GLU A 549 5.54 1.55 24.15
C GLU A 549 6.31 0.33 24.68
N LEU A 550 6.06 -0.87 24.12
CA LEU A 550 6.82 -2.08 24.47
C LEU A 550 8.29 -1.99 24.03
N VAL A 551 8.59 -1.36 22.91
CA VAL A 551 9.98 -1.11 22.50
C VAL A 551 10.67 -0.13 23.44
N GLU A 552 9.99 0.96 23.79
CA GLU A 552 10.53 2.00 24.69
C GLU A 552 10.80 1.45 26.09
N SER A 553 9.85 0.67 26.62
CA SER A 553 9.96 0.05 27.95
C SER A 553 10.86 -1.19 27.98
N GLY A 554 11.14 -1.80 26.81
CA GLY A 554 11.97 -3.00 26.67
C GLY A 554 13.47 -2.81 26.84
N GLU A 555 13.95 -1.66 27.34
CA GLU A 555 15.36 -1.37 27.66
C GLU A 555 16.37 -1.78 26.57
N ARG A 556 16.05 -1.51 25.30
CA ARG A 556 16.84 -1.87 24.10
C ARG A 556 16.91 -3.36 23.74
N ARG A 557 16.18 -4.22 24.44
CA ARG A 557 16.07 -5.67 24.17
C ARG A 557 14.93 -6.01 23.21
N ALA A 558 13.89 -5.18 23.20
CA ALA A 558 12.81 -5.24 22.24
C ALA A 558 13.15 -4.43 20.98
N ARG A 559 12.87 -5.02 19.82
CA ARG A 559 13.01 -4.35 18.53
C ARG A 559 11.73 -4.48 17.72
N LEU A 560 11.33 -3.41 17.03
CA LEU A 560 10.17 -3.38 16.15
C LEU A 560 10.58 -3.55 14.69
N VAL A 561 10.04 -4.55 14.03
CA VAL A 561 10.05 -4.70 12.58
C VAL A 561 8.64 -4.43 12.07
N ARG A 562 8.43 -3.31 11.38
CA ARG A 562 7.12 -2.95 10.82
C ARG A 562 7.11 -3.15 9.31
N VAL A 563 6.19 -3.98 8.82
CA VAL A 563 6.04 -4.29 7.40
C VAL A 563 4.66 -3.88 6.92
N GLY A 564 4.61 -3.11 5.84
CA GLY A 564 3.37 -2.60 5.28
C GLY A 564 3.60 -1.85 3.98
N MET A 565 2.58 -1.13 3.51
CA MET A 565 2.65 -0.34 2.28
C MET A 565 2.58 1.15 2.59
N GLY A 566 3.52 1.91 2.01
CA GLY A 566 3.64 3.36 2.14
C GLY A 566 3.65 3.79 3.60
N ASP A 567 2.78 4.74 3.94
CA ASP A 567 2.75 5.36 5.27
C ASP A 567 2.50 4.38 6.42
N THR A 568 1.87 3.23 6.14
CA THR A 568 1.62 2.20 7.17
C THR A 568 2.89 1.46 7.58
N ALA A 569 3.95 1.44 6.76
CA ALA A 569 5.21 0.79 7.10
C ALA A 569 6.05 1.64 8.07
N VAL A 570 5.90 2.97 8.03
CA VAL A 570 6.79 3.90 8.73
C VAL A 570 6.79 3.68 10.25
N VAL A 571 7.99 3.69 10.83
CA VAL A 571 8.24 3.64 12.28
C VAL A 571 8.58 5.03 12.82
N PRO A 572 8.44 5.27 14.14
CA PRO A 572 8.91 6.51 14.76
C PRO A 572 10.40 6.74 14.47
N ALA A 573 10.75 7.94 14.02
CA ALA A 573 12.11 8.31 13.64
C ALA A 573 13.10 8.17 14.81
N GLU A 574 12.63 8.41 16.02
CA GLU A 574 13.38 8.33 17.28
C GLU A 574 13.82 6.89 17.55
N LEU A 575 12.89 5.93 17.47
CA LEU A 575 13.17 4.52 17.72
C LEU A 575 14.12 3.94 16.67
N GLU A 576 13.96 4.33 15.42
CA GLU A 576 14.87 3.92 14.35
C GLU A 576 16.28 4.51 14.55
N ALA A 577 16.38 5.80 14.90
CA ALA A 577 17.67 6.44 15.18
C ALA A 577 18.41 5.79 16.36
N MET A 578 17.67 5.22 17.33
CA MET A 578 18.21 4.45 18.44
C MET A 578 18.61 3.01 18.08
N GLY A 579 18.27 2.54 16.88
CA GLY A 579 18.49 1.18 16.42
C GLY A 579 17.51 0.17 17.03
N LEU A 580 16.30 0.63 17.38
CA LEU A 580 15.25 -0.17 18.03
C LEU A 580 14.04 -0.44 17.13
N ALA A 581 13.92 0.26 16.01
CA ALA A 581 12.87 0.00 15.02
C ALA A 581 13.43 0.03 13.61
N THR A 582 12.80 -0.70 12.70
CA THR A 582 13.04 -0.61 11.25
C THR A 582 11.73 -0.87 10.51
N CYS A 583 11.59 -0.28 9.33
CA CYS A 583 10.43 -0.49 8.48
C CYS A 583 10.78 -1.15 7.14
N VAL A 584 9.83 -1.91 6.61
CA VAL A 584 9.86 -2.46 5.26
C VAL A 584 8.59 -2.04 4.52
N ASP A 585 8.72 -1.08 3.60
CA ASP A 585 7.67 -0.67 2.66
C ASP A 585 7.64 -1.64 1.48
N GLY A 586 6.66 -2.56 1.48
CA GLY A 586 6.48 -3.55 0.43
C GLY A 586 5.26 -4.45 0.65
N ASN A 587 4.87 -5.16 -0.41
CA ASN A 587 3.75 -6.09 -0.36
C ASN A 587 4.10 -7.26 0.55
N LEU A 588 3.23 -7.56 1.52
CA LEU A 588 3.46 -8.61 2.51
C LEU A 588 3.68 -9.99 1.87
N ASN A 589 2.97 -10.34 0.80
CA ASN A 589 3.15 -11.62 0.11
C ASN A 589 4.57 -11.78 -0.45
N ASP A 590 5.17 -10.68 -0.91
CA ASP A 590 6.50 -10.70 -1.52
C ASP A 590 7.59 -10.57 -0.45
N VAL A 591 7.39 -9.69 0.53
CA VAL A 591 8.39 -9.36 1.55
C VAL A 591 8.57 -10.48 2.57
N LEU A 592 7.49 -11.11 3.03
CA LEU A 592 7.56 -12.06 4.14
C LEU A 592 8.45 -13.27 3.82
N GLY A 593 8.31 -13.86 2.63
CA GLY A 593 9.18 -14.97 2.22
C GLY A 593 10.67 -14.58 2.25
N VAL A 594 10.97 -13.33 1.91
CA VAL A 594 12.36 -12.84 1.87
C VAL A 594 12.89 -12.55 3.27
N ILE A 595 12.12 -11.91 4.16
CA ILE A 595 12.66 -11.58 5.50
C ILE A 595 12.68 -12.77 6.45
N LEU A 596 11.81 -13.76 6.26
CA LEU A 596 11.73 -14.95 7.10
C LEU A 596 12.76 -16.03 6.69
N ASP A 597 13.01 -16.17 5.38
CA ASP A 597 13.79 -17.30 4.82
C ASP A 597 15.01 -16.90 3.96
N GLN A 598 15.41 -15.61 3.91
CA GLN A 598 16.40 -15.06 2.95
C GLN A 598 17.57 -15.97 2.55
#